data_AF-A0A7C3ZNH0-F1
#
_entry.id   AF-A0A7C3ZNH0-F1
#
_cell.length_a   1.000
_cell.length_b   1.000
_cell.length_c   1.000
_cell.angle_alpha   90.00
_cell.angle_beta   90.00
_cell.angle_gamma   90.00
#
_symmetry.space_group_name_H-M   'P 1'
#
loop_
_entity.id
_entity.type
_entity.pdbx_description
1 polymer ?
#
loop_
_entity_poly.entity_id
_entity_poly.type
_entity_poly.pdbx_seq_one_letter_code
_entity_poly.pdbx_strand_id
1 'polypeptide(L)'
;MLNFSKLEIRTNEKYSFVGIEQKNNQLIFHLPKGFTEKGINTFDEKRDLFFLFYRMLNVFKQSCLEKGYLNKTSDRDGLVKDDGGGEISTNDDAQIVFYSKLDVLTSILDAYDELKILTFVRRVGKSEKLDYSKLHRCLHKGIFLENGAVYLDSMDMMRREIHLESSDIVSMYCYILTEIKEQLKEEVRSEVQALGEQFRQHYLGTESSLFSEKSYQSVLSSLKDALEVIDNYTPFKDPDYWHFYDAIYSFLFGSLQHSGDGEIWGINNFHMVWEAMCLTYLVKTTPPARLLYVDEALLSRQSIQKFKSAEKVLDIARIFRINGTEVVPDAVIMSSGINSIPSAGNFKLVQNGWDDYAYLTTFNLPKFKNRLIKIAYQQQVKKFHTFNELQEVFPTQNQALIINSPLPDKFYAYWDVPDALNPEELSLMRCLNHVFFRAVQDQIFSHEAFSNWIKYIMLSSPVFRDSLFRKYENEMLHLESKIADIFISFLKKLKFFQIIDIKYYDLDYLLKPENAETIKQRSIRKQFVYEYLLQKHLHRSNSPLKDWDIKSEFWLPFYSQELPILSPGPQYMGGYVGLTQVNIKLMIDSYLEPDGN
;
A
#
# COMPACT_ATOMS: atom_id res chain seq x y z
N MET A 1 -18.57 24.21 3.76
CA MET A 1 -17.39 23.57 4.36
C MET A 1 -17.77 22.67 5.56
N LEU A 2 -17.17 21.49 5.67
CA LEU A 2 -17.34 20.55 6.79
C LEU A 2 -16.65 21.06 8.07
N ASN A 3 -17.35 20.98 9.20
CA ASN A 3 -16.76 21.22 10.50
C ASN A 3 -16.44 19.88 11.18
N PHE A 4 -15.15 19.53 11.26
CA PHE A 4 -14.69 18.26 11.81
C PHE A 4 -14.97 18.09 13.32
N SER A 5 -15.15 19.17 14.08
CA SER A 5 -15.51 19.05 15.50
C SER A 5 -16.95 18.56 15.71
N LYS A 6 -17.83 18.76 14.72
CA LYS A 6 -19.23 18.32 14.75
C LYS A 6 -19.44 16.92 14.18
N LEU A 7 -18.40 16.27 13.66
CA LEU A 7 -18.50 14.90 13.13
C LEU A 7 -18.53 13.89 14.27
N GLU A 8 -19.57 13.09 14.33
CA GLU A 8 -19.63 11.90 15.17
C GLU A 8 -19.02 10.72 14.42
N ILE A 9 -18.16 9.93 15.06
CA ILE A 9 -17.56 8.75 14.43
C ILE A 9 -18.38 7.54 14.82
N ARG A 10 -18.69 6.69 13.83
CA ARG A 10 -19.28 5.37 14.07
C ARG A 10 -18.63 4.31 13.21
N THR A 11 -18.54 3.10 13.72
CA THR A 11 -18.20 1.93 12.89
C THR A 11 -19.48 1.19 12.55
N ASN A 12 -19.78 1.02 11.26
CA ASN A 12 -21.01 0.35 10.85
C ASN A 12 -20.83 -1.18 10.83
N GLU A 13 -21.57 -1.88 11.69
CA GLU A 13 -21.48 -3.35 11.76
C GLU A 13 -22.20 -4.05 10.59
N LYS A 14 -23.26 -3.44 10.05
CA LYS A 14 -24.17 -4.08 9.09
C LYS A 14 -23.90 -3.69 7.64
N TYR A 15 -23.67 -2.41 7.37
CA TYR A 15 -23.49 -1.92 6.01
C TYR A 15 -22.01 -1.80 5.65
N SER A 16 -21.73 -1.83 4.34
CA SER A 16 -20.37 -1.65 3.80
C SER A 16 -20.10 -0.20 3.37
N PHE A 17 -20.95 0.73 3.78
CA PHE A 17 -20.77 2.16 3.53
C PHE A 17 -19.65 2.73 4.40
N VAL A 18 -18.74 3.48 3.78
CA VAL A 18 -17.68 4.23 4.45
C VAL A 18 -17.70 5.64 3.92
N GLY A 19 -17.85 6.62 4.81
CA GLY A 19 -18.12 7.99 4.42
C GLY A 19 -18.97 8.78 5.40
N ILE A 20 -19.44 9.96 4.98
CA ILE A 20 -20.25 10.88 5.78
C ILE A 20 -21.73 10.72 5.42
N GLU A 21 -22.56 10.46 6.43
CA GLU A 21 -24.02 10.41 6.39
C GLU A 21 -24.60 11.55 7.24
N GLN A 22 -25.69 12.17 6.79
CA GLN A 22 -26.49 13.10 7.59
C GLN A 22 -27.73 12.39 8.11
N LYS A 23 -27.92 12.39 9.42
CA LYS A 23 -29.08 11.80 10.08
C LYS A 23 -29.56 12.68 11.21
N ASN A 24 -30.83 13.07 11.20
CA ASN A 24 -31.43 13.94 12.23
C ASN A 24 -30.63 15.23 12.44
N ASN A 25 -30.13 15.83 11.35
CA ASN A 25 -29.30 17.05 11.38
C ASN A 25 -27.93 16.89 12.08
N GLN A 26 -27.47 15.65 12.28
CA GLN A 26 -26.12 15.32 12.76
C GLN A 26 -25.31 14.68 11.63
N LEU A 27 -24.01 14.99 11.56
CA LEU A 27 -23.09 14.41 10.58
C LEU A 27 -22.34 13.25 11.23
N ILE A 28 -22.52 12.06 10.67
CA ILE A 28 -21.92 10.82 11.13
C ILE A 28 -20.89 10.38 10.10
N PHE A 29 -19.64 10.20 10.54
CA PHE A 29 -18.57 9.63 9.75
C PHE A 29 -18.45 8.13 10.03
N HIS A 30 -18.91 7.32 9.08
CA HIS A 30 -18.83 5.86 9.10
C HIS A 30 -17.42 5.40 8.70
N LEU A 31 -16.74 4.73 9.62
CA LEU A 31 -15.43 4.12 9.41
C LEU A 31 -15.54 2.69 8.90
N PRO A 32 -14.50 2.19 8.20
CA PRO A 32 -14.48 0.81 7.77
C PRO A 32 -14.44 -0.17 8.96
N LYS A 33 -14.88 -1.39 8.70
CA LYS A 33 -14.81 -2.52 9.63
C LYS A 33 -13.40 -2.71 10.16
N GLY A 34 -13.24 -3.16 11.40
CA GLY A 34 -11.94 -3.28 12.07
C GLY A 34 -11.40 -2.00 12.74
N PHE A 35 -12.00 -0.81 12.50
CA PHE A 35 -11.73 0.37 13.33
C PHE A 35 -12.42 0.28 14.68
N THR A 36 -11.75 0.77 15.71
CA THR A 36 -12.39 1.04 17.01
C THR A 36 -12.65 2.53 17.14
N GLU A 37 -13.83 2.89 17.68
CA GLU A 37 -14.22 4.29 17.92
C GLU A 37 -13.33 4.99 18.98
N LYS A 38 -12.48 4.22 19.67
CA LYS A 38 -11.62 4.71 20.74
C LYS A 38 -10.37 5.35 20.17
N GLY A 39 -10.18 6.64 20.46
CA GLY A 39 -8.92 7.36 20.17
C GLY A 39 -8.92 8.21 18.90
N ILE A 40 -10.08 8.44 18.27
CA ILE A 40 -10.22 9.38 17.14
C ILE A 40 -11.28 10.41 17.55
N ASN A 41 -10.92 11.36 18.41
CA ASN A 41 -11.89 12.30 18.96
C ASN A 41 -11.53 13.78 18.73
N THR A 42 -10.29 14.05 18.32
CA THR A 42 -9.85 15.42 18.07
C THR A 42 -10.25 15.89 16.67
N PHE A 43 -10.27 17.22 16.48
CA PHE A 43 -10.52 17.83 15.17
C PHE A 43 -9.47 17.38 14.14
N ASP A 44 -8.19 17.40 14.52
CA ASP A 44 -7.07 17.06 13.65
C ASP A 44 -7.09 15.59 13.21
N GLU A 45 -7.37 14.65 14.13
CA GLU A 45 -7.46 13.22 13.78
C GLU A 45 -8.59 12.94 12.79
N LYS A 46 -9.76 13.59 12.98
CA LYS A 46 -10.92 13.46 12.08
C LYS A 46 -10.63 14.05 10.70
N ARG A 47 -9.97 15.21 10.66
CA ARG A 47 -9.50 15.85 9.42
C ARG A 47 -8.54 14.94 8.67
N ASP A 48 -7.50 14.47 9.34
CA ASP A 48 -6.45 13.65 8.72
C ASP A 48 -7.02 12.35 8.17
N LEU A 49 -7.95 11.73 8.89
CA LEU A 49 -8.63 10.51 8.45
C LEU A 49 -9.54 10.75 7.24
N PHE A 50 -10.26 11.88 7.21
CA PHE A 50 -11.07 12.28 6.07
C PHE A 50 -10.22 12.44 4.80
N PHE A 51 -9.11 13.20 4.88
CA PHE A 51 -8.23 13.39 3.73
C PHE A 51 -7.51 12.10 3.31
N LEU A 52 -7.17 11.22 4.26
CA LEU A 52 -6.63 9.90 3.97
C LEU A 52 -7.60 9.07 3.13
N PHE A 53 -8.87 8.98 3.54
CA PHE A 53 -9.88 8.27 2.76
C PHE A 53 -10.22 8.98 1.45
N TYR A 54 -10.23 10.31 1.40
CA TYR A 54 -10.43 11.05 0.16
C TYR A 54 -9.40 10.69 -0.90
N ARG A 55 -8.10 10.70 -0.54
CA ARG A 55 -7.01 10.31 -1.45
C ARG A 55 -7.18 8.87 -1.92
N MET A 56 -7.48 7.96 -1.00
CA MET A 56 -7.63 6.54 -1.29
C MET A 56 -8.82 6.26 -2.22
N LEU A 57 -9.98 6.87 -1.96
CA LEU A 57 -11.17 6.73 -2.82
C LEU A 57 -10.93 7.33 -4.20
N ASN A 58 -10.14 8.41 -4.31
CA ASN A 58 -9.78 8.97 -5.61
C ASN A 58 -8.91 8.01 -6.42
N VAL A 59 -7.87 7.40 -5.82
CA VAL A 59 -7.03 6.37 -6.50
C VAL A 59 -7.88 5.18 -6.97
N PHE A 60 -8.82 4.73 -6.13
CA PHE A 60 -9.74 3.66 -6.51
C PHE A 60 -10.70 4.09 -7.64
N LYS A 61 -11.27 5.32 -7.57
CA LYS A 61 -12.13 5.88 -8.63
C LYS A 61 -11.41 5.90 -9.98
N GLN A 62 -10.15 6.33 -10.02
CA GLN A 62 -9.33 6.30 -11.24
C GLN A 62 -9.13 4.86 -11.76
N SER A 63 -8.82 3.91 -10.89
CA SER A 63 -8.69 2.50 -11.26
C SER A 63 -9.99 1.91 -11.85
N CYS A 64 -11.14 2.28 -11.27
CA CYS A 64 -12.45 1.89 -11.81
C CYS A 64 -12.75 2.51 -13.18
N LEU A 65 -12.38 3.79 -13.39
CA LEU A 65 -12.52 4.48 -14.68
C LEU A 65 -11.65 3.82 -15.77
N GLU A 66 -10.41 3.44 -15.46
CA GLU A 66 -9.52 2.75 -16.40
C GLU A 66 -10.07 1.40 -16.92
N LYS A 67 -10.86 0.74 -16.07
CA LYS A 67 -11.48 -0.57 -16.32
C LYS A 67 -12.88 -0.48 -16.94
N GLY A 68 -13.48 0.71 -16.95
CA GLY A 68 -14.83 0.93 -17.45
C GLY A 68 -15.93 0.48 -16.49
N TYR A 69 -15.64 0.32 -15.19
CA TYR A 69 -16.66 0.04 -14.18
C TYR A 69 -17.56 1.25 -13.89
N LEU A 70 -17.07 2.45 -14.18
CA LEU A 70 -17.80 3.71 -14.08
C LEU A 70 -17.95 4.33 -15.46
N ASN A 71 -19.17 4.74 -15.81
CA ASN A 71 -19.38 5.70 -16.88
C ASN A 71 -19.17 7.10 -16.29
N LYS A 72 -18.59 8.03 -17.05
CA LYS A 72 -18.33 9.43 -16.62
C LYS A 72 -19.54 10.19 -16.05
N THR A 73 -20.75 9.62 -16.12
CA THR A 73 -22.04 10.25 -15.76
C THR A 73 -22.79 9.53 -14.63
N SER A 74 -22.18 8.54 -13.95
CA SER A 74 -22.87 7.76 -12.89
C SER A 74 -22.66 8.29 -11.47
N ASP A 75 -22.07 9.47 -11.30
CA ASP A 75 -22.11 10.17 -10.02
C ASP A 75 -23.59 10.57 -9.80
N ARG A 76 -24.24 9.99 -8.77
CA ARG A 76 -25.63 10.31 -8.43
C ARG A 76 -25.68 11.70 -7.79
N ASP A 77 -25.59 12.70 -8.64
CA ASP A 77 -25.88 14.09 -8.32
C ASP A 77 -27.40 14.23 -8.08
N GLY A 78 -27.77 14.89 -6.99
CA GLY A 78 -29.12 14.84 -6.46
C GLY A 78 -30.22 15.29 -7.43
N LEU A 79 -31.20 14.41 -7.70
CA LEU A 79 -32.64 14.71 -7.80
C LEU A 79 -33.41 13.43 -8.13
N VAL A 80 -33.95 12.77 -7.10
CA VAL A 80 -35.28 12.15 -7.21
C VAL A 80 -36.11 12.77 -6.09
N LYS A 81 -36.91 13.78 -6.45
CA LYS A 81 -38.15 14.02 -5.72
C LYS A 81 -39.07 12.90 -6.14
N ASP A 82 -39.18 11.84 -5.34
CA ASP A 82 -40.25 10.88 -5.51
C ASP A 82 -41.48 11.46 -4.83
N ASP A 83 -42.35 12.07 -5.64
CA ASP A 83 -43.77 12.16 -5.30
C ASP A 83 -44.33 10.72 -5.36
N GLY A 84 -44.19 10.00 -4.25
CA GLY A 84 -44.75 8.67 -4.08
C GLY A 84 -43.78 7.72 -3.39
N GLY A 85 -44.00 7.47 -2.10
CA GLY A 85 -43.26 6.45 -1.36
C GLY A 85 -43.29 5.10 -2.07
N GLY A 86 -42.15 4.71 -2.63
CA GLY A 86 -41.86 3.37 -3.10
C GLY A 86 -40.75 2.77 -2.24
N GLU A 87 -41.04 1.66 -1.58
CA GLU A 87 -40.07 0.87 -0.84
C GLU A 87 -38.85 0.56 -1.72
N ILE A 88 -37.65 0.81 -1.17
CA ILE A 88 -36.38 0.38 -1.74
C ILE A 88 -36.42 -1.14 -1.84
N SER A 89 -36.57 -1.66 -3.06
CA SER A 89 -36.32 -3.06 -3.34
C SER A 89 -34.81 -3.30 -3.23
N THR A 90 -34.46 -4.09 -2.22
CA THR A 90 -33.13 -4.61 -1.93
C THR A 90 -32.68 -5.54 -3.04
N ASN A 91 -32.04 -4.98 -4.07
CA ASN A 91 -31.14 -5.71 -4.97
C ASN A 91 -29.78 -4.98 -4.95
N ASP A 92 -29.20 -4.88 -3.76
CA ASP A 92 -27.80 -4.54 -3.53
C ASP A 92 -26.98 -5.80 -3.78
N ASP A 93 -26.10 -5.82 -4.78
CA ASP A 93 -24.94 -6.75 -4.81
C ASP A 93 -23.89 -6.43 -5.91
N ALA A 94 -24.10 -5.49 -6.84
CA ALA A 94 -23.16 -5.31 -7.95
C ALA A 94 -22.86 -3.88 -8.43
N GLN A 95 -23.51 -2.83 -7.90
CA GLN A 95 -23.24 -1.46 -8.33
C GLN A 95 -22.41 -0.71 -7.30
N ILE A 96 -21.22 -0.27 -7.70
CA ILE A 96 -20.40 0.66 -6.92
C ILE A 96 -21.10 2.01 -6.97
N VAL A 97 -21.53 2.51 -5.81
CA VAL A 97 -22.17 3.82 -5.70
C VAL A 97 -21.21 4.74 -4.96
N PHE A 98 -20.66 5.70 -5.70
CA PHE A 98 -19.95 6.84 -5.11
C PHE A 98 -20.97 7.91 -4.76
N TYR A 99 -20.92 8.36 -3.52
CA TYR A 99 -21.66 9.54 -3.07
C TYR A 99 -20.71 10.71 -3.06
N SER A 100 -21.05 11.74 -3.81
CA SER A 100 -20.20 12.91 -3.99
C SER A 100 -20.97 14.21 -3.78
N LYS A 101 -21.99 14.23 -2.92
CA LYS A 101 -22.61 15.50 -2.49
C LYS A 101 -21.61 16.42 -1.77
N LEU A 102 -20.43 15.90 -1.39
CA LEU A 102 -19.23 16.67 -1.00
C LEU A 102 -18.18 16.78 -2.12
N ASP A 103 -18.59 16.92 -3.38
CA ASP A 103 -17.73 17.40 -4.48
C ASP A 103 -17.30 18.86 -4.29
N VAL A 104 -17.56 19.45 -3.12
CA VAL A 104 -17.05 20.73 -2.65
C VAL A 104 -15.52 20.88 -2.83
N LEU A 105 -14.75 19.81 -2.61
CA LEU A 105 -13.30 19.81 -2.87
C LEU A 105 -12.97 19.63 -4.35
N THR A 106 -13.71 18.75 -5.03
CA THR A 106 -13.56 18.46 -6.46
C THR A 106 -13.84 19.71 -7.30
N SER A 107 -14.86 20.50 -6.97
CA SER A 107 -15.17 21.78 -7.63
C SER A 107 -14.01 22.77 -7.57
N ILE A 108 -13.22 22.78 -6.48
CA ILE A 108 -12.02 23.61 -6.41
C ILE A 108 -10.86 22.95 -7.16
N LEU A 109 -10.66 21.65 -7.04
CA LEU A 109 -9.54 20.94 -7.68
C LEU A 109 -9.66 20.86 -9.22
N ASP A 110 -10.89 20.72 -9.74
CA ASP A 110 -11.17 20.51 -11.16
C ASP A 110 -11.50 21.80 -11.92
N ALA A 111 -11.81 22.92 -11.23
CA ALA A 111 -12.22 24.16 -11.88
C ALA A 111 -11.15 24.70 -12.84
N TYR A 112 -9.89 24.82 -12.39
CA TYR A 112 -8.80 25.27 -13.23
C TYR A 112 -7.47 24.59 -12.88
N ASP A 113 -6.77 24.10 -13.92
CA ASP A 113 -5.35 23.75 -13.82
C ASP A 113 -4.53 24.99 -13.43
N GLU A 114 -3.51 24.82 -12.60
CA GLU A 114 -2.62 25.89 -12.11
C GLU A 114 -2.07 26.76 -13.24
N LEU A 115 -1.80 26.15 -14.41
CA LEU A 115 -1.39 26.87 -15.61
C LEU A 115 -2.46 27.85 -16.11
N LYS A 116 -3.73 27.46 -16.09
CA LYS A 116 -4.84 28.32 -16.49
C LYS A 116 -5.02 29.46 -15.48
N ILE A 117 -4.92 29.18 -14.18
CA ILE A 117 -4.97 30.22 -13.12
C ILE A 117 -3.96 31.33 -13.41
N LEU A 118 -2.71 30.97 -13.74
CA LEU A 118 -1.66 31.94 -14.05
C LEU A 118 -1.91 32.73 -15.34
N THR A 119 -2.67 32.19 -16.31
CA THR A 119 -3.07 32.97 -17.49
C THR A 119 -4.10 34.06 -17.17
N PHE A 120 -4.97 33.84 -16.19
CA PHE A 120 -5.95 34.85 -15.77
C PHE A 120 -5.31 35.99 -14.99
N VAL A 121 -4.33 35.67 -14.14
CA VAL A 121 -3.52 36.67 -13.42
C VAL A 121 -2.73 37.57 -14.38
N ARG A 122 -2.35 37.04 -15.56
CA ARG A 122 -1.56 37.76 -16.56
C ARG A 122 -2.39 38.43 -17.66
N ARG A 123 -3.70 38.66 -17.49
CA ARG A 123 -4.50 39.42 -18.47
C ARG A 123 -4.06 40.89 -18.50
N VAL A 124 -3.01 41.17 -19.27
CA VAL A 124 -2.49 42.50 -19.58
C VAL A 124 -3.54 43.24 -20.42
N GLY A 125 -4.18 44.23 -19.82
CA GLY A 125 -5.03 45.16 -20.54
C GLY A 125 -4.17 46.04 -21.45
N LYS A 126 -4.45 46.07 -22.75
CA LYS A 126 -3.80 47.02 -23.67
C LYS A 126 -4.46 48.39 -23.51
N SER A 127 -3.73 49.36 -22.95
CA SER A 127 -4.19 50.75 -22.93
C SER A 127 -4.23 51.33 -24.35
N GLU A 128 -5.25 52.15 -24.66
CA GLU A 128 -5.27 52.96 -25.89
C GLU A 128 -4.26 54.12 -25.86
N LYS A 129 -3.68 54.44 -24.70
CA LYS A 129 -2.68 55.51 -24.57
C LYS A 129 -1.31 55.04 -25.07
N LEU A 130 -0.93 55.53 -26.24
CA LEU A 130 0.39 55.35 -26.85
C LEU A 130 1.48 56.10 -26.07
N ASP A 131 2.65 55.48 -25.89
CA ASP A 131 3.82 56.11 -25.27
C ASP A 131 4.63 56.89 -26.33
N TYR A 132 4.35 58.18 -26.45
CA TYR A 132 5.00 59.08 -27.41
C TYR A 132 6.48 59.37 -27.10
N SER A 133 7.00 58.99 -25.93
CA SER A 133 8.41 59.22 -25.55
C SER A 133 9.41 58.51 -26.48
N LYS A 134 8.96 57.43 -27.15
CA LYS A 134 9.77 56.62 -28.06
C LYS A 134 9.49 56.87 -29.55
N LEU A 135 8.71 57.90 -29.88
CA LEU A 135 8.35 58.25 -31.26
C LEU A 135 9.58 58.41 -32.17
N HIS A 136 10.68 58.94 -31.63
CA HIS A 136 11.96 59.08 -32.33
C HIS A 136 12.48 57.77 -32.94
N ARG A 137 12.15 56.62 -32.34
CA ARG A 137 12.55 55.30 -32.83
C ARG A 137 11.78 54.88 -34.08
N CYS A 138 10.60 55.43 -34.31
CA CYS A 138 9.76 55.10 -35.46
C CYS A 138 9.94 56.08 -36.64
N LEU A 139 10.61 57.23 -36.43
CA LEU A 139 10.81 58.25 -37.47
C LEU A 139 11.57 57.75 -38.71
N HIS A 140 12.42 56.72 -38.57
CA HIS A 140 13.11 56.10 -39.71
C HIS A 140 12.16 55.43 -40.71
N LYS A 141 10.91 55.13 -40.30
CA LYS A 141 9.85 54.60 -41.16
C LYS A 141 8.90 55.70 -41.68
N GLY A 142 9.18 56.96 -41.32
CA GLY A 142 8.33 58.10 -41.66
C GLY A 142 8.49 58.51 -43.12
N ILE A 143 7.37 58.72 -43.80
CA ILE A 143 7.30 59.32 -45.13
C ILE A 143 7.19 60.83 -44.94
N PHE A 144 8.19 61.57 -45.43
CA PHE A 144 8.25 63.02 -45.31
C PHE A 144 7.47 63.66 -46.46
N LEU A 145 6.43 64.42 -46.13
CA LEU A 145 5.62 65.16 -47.08
C LEU A 145 6.29 66.49 -47.46
N GLU A 146 5.94 67.04 -48.62
CA GLU A 146 6.55 68.27 -49.16
C GLU A 146 6.39 69.51 -48.26
N ASN A 147 5.41 69.48 -47.34
CA ASN A 147 5.20 70.52 -46.33
C ASN A 147 6.04 70.32 -45.05
N GLY A 148 6.96 69.36 -45.03
CA GLY A 148 7.80 69.03 -43.88
C GLY A 148 7.11 68.19 -42.79
N ALA A 149 5.86 67.79 -42.98
CA ALA A 149 5.18 66.88 -42.06
C ALA A 149 5.64 65.42 -42.26
N VAL A 150 5.73 64.67 -41.16
CA VAL A 150 6.11 63.26 -41.19
C VAL A 150 4.86 62.40 -41.03
N TYR A 151 4.58 61.57 -42.03
CA TYR A 151 3.50 60.60 -42.02
C TYR A 151 4.05 59.20 -41.71
N LEU A 152 3.42 58.49 -40.78
CA LEU A 152 3.79 57.13 -40.37
C LEU A 152 2.58 56.22 -40.57
N ASP A 153 2.70 55.29 -41.52
CA ASP A 153 1.60 54.40 -41.96
C ASP A 153 1.25 53.36 -40.87
N SER A 154 2.24 52.87 -40.12
CA SER A 154 2.04 52.03 -38.94
C SER A 154 3.07 52.30 -37.85
N MET A 155 2.60 52.34 -36.61
CA MET A 155 3.45 52.47 -35.42
C MET A 155 3.40 51.18 -34.61
N ASP A 156 4.46 50.36 -34.70
CA ASP A 156 4.72 49.27 -33.76
C ASP A 156 5.26 49.84 -32.43
N MET A 157 4.43 50.60 -31.72
CA MET A 157 4.76 51.08 -30.38
C MET A 157 4.21 50.12 -29.32
N MET A 158 5.04 49.79 -28.33
CA MET A 158 4.58 49.10 -27.12
C MET A 158 3.47 49.94 -26.48
N ARG A 159 2.25 49.40 -26.42
CA ARG A 159 1.15 50.00 -25.66
C ARG A 159 1.48 49.91 -24.18
N ARG A 160 1.05 50.88 -23.38
CA ARG A 160 1.18 50.77 -21.91
C ARG A 160 0.35 49.57 -21.45
N GLU A 161 1.02 48.61 -20.84
CA GLU A 161 0.39 47.46 -20.19
C GLU A 161 -0.31 47.95 -18.92
N ILE A 162 -1.63 47.78 -18.85
CA ILE A 162 -2.35 47.89 -17.60
C ILE A 162 -2.10 46.57 -16.88
N HIS A 163 -1.22 46.58 -15.89
CA HIS A 163 -1.22 45.55 -14.86
C HIS A 163 -2.50 45.72 -14.06
N LEU A 164 -3.54 44.94 -14.40
CA LEU A 164 -4.59 44.66 -13.43
C LEU A 164 -3.91 43.85 -12.32
N GLU A 165 -3.96 44.36 -11.10
CA GLU A 165 -3.65 43.56 -9.92
C GLU A 165 -4.45 42.25 -10.02
N SER A 166 -3.82 41.12 -9.70
CA SER A 166 -4.48 39.81 -9.65
C SER A 166 -5.81 39.97 -8.95
N SER A 167 -6.93 39.74 -9.65
CA SER A 167 -8.26 39.94 -9.07
C SER A 167 -8.32 39.21 -7.73
N ASP A 168 -8.76 39.90 -6.67
CA ASP A 168 -8.75 39.38 -5.30
C ASP A 168 -9.46 38.02 -5.19
N ILE A 169 -10.43 37.75 -6.07
CA ILE A 169 -11.11 36.45 -6.18
C ILE A 169 -10.17 35.31 -6.57
N VAL A 170 -9.21 35.56 -7.45
CA VAL A 170 -8.21 34.56 -7.90
C VAL A 170 -7.22 34.30 -6.78
N SER A 171 -6.80 35.35 -6.07
CA SER A 171 -5.91 35.22 -4.90
C SER A 171 -6.60 34.45 -3.76
N MET A 172 -7.90 34.69 -3.53
CA MET A 172 -8.73 33.93 -2.59
C MET A 172 -8.84 32.46 -3.00
N TYR A 173 -9.11 32.18 -4.28
CA TYR A 173 -9.15 30.81 -4.81
C TYR A 173 -7.81 30.10 -4.63
N CYS A 174 -6.68 30.78 -4.93
CA CYS A 174 -5.34 30.22 -4.75
C CYS A 174 -5.05 29.89 -3.27
N TYR A 175 -5.50 30.71 -2.33
CA TYR A 175 -5.37 30.42 -0.89
C TYR A 175 -6.11 29.12 -0.52
N ILE A 176 -7.39 29.00 -0.89
CA ILE A 176 -8.19 27.80 -0.57
C ILE A 176 -7.61 26.55 -1.25
N LEU A 177 -7.20 26.67 -2.52
CA LEU A 177 -6.57 25.59 -3.27
C LEU A 177 -5.27 25.13 -2.60
N THR A 178 -4.44 26.06 -2.14
CA THR A 178 -3.17 25.75 -1.46
C THR A 178 -3.44 25.00 -0.15
N GLU A 179 -4.36 25.48 0.69
CA GLU A 179 -4.73 24.81 1.94
C GLU A 179 -5.26 23.38 1.69
N ILE A 180 -6.07 23.17 0.64
CA ILE A 180 -6.57 21.83 0.30
C ILE A 180 -5.43 20.92 -0.18
N LYS A 181 -4.57 21.40 -1.08
CA LYS A 181 -3.46 20.61 -1.62
C LYS A 181 -2.42 20.25 -0.58
N GLU A 182 -2.16 21.14 0.38
CA GLU A 182 -1.32 20.84 1.55
C GLU A 182 -1.88 19.67 2.35
N GLN A 183 -3.19 19.63 2.61
CA GLN A 183 -3.83 18.49 3.30
C GLN A 183 -3.83 17.21 2.46
N LEU A 184 -3.89 17.32 1.13
CA LEU A 184 -3.77 16.19 0.21
C LEU A 184 -2.33 15.70 0.01
N LYS A 185 -1.34 16.42 0.57
CA LYS A 185 0.11 16.19 0.39
C LYS A 185 0.52 16.25 -1.09
N GLU A 186 -0.09 17.17 -1.83
CA GLU A 186 0.22 17.44 -3.23
C GLU A 186 1.12 18.68 -3.34
N GLU A 187 2.02 18.68 -4.33
CA GLU A 187 2.85 19.84 -4.61
C GLU A 187 2.02 20.96 -5.27
N VAL A 188 2.25 22.20 -4.80
CA VAL A 188 1.65 23.41 -5.36
C VAL A 188 2.76 24.25 -5.99
N ARG A 189 2.55 24.78 -7.18
CA ARG A 189 3.51 25.71 -7.80
C ARG A 189 3.75 26.93 -6.93
N SER A 190 5.00 27.38 -6.88
CA SER A 190 5.45 28.53 -6.11
C SER A 190 4.66 29.81 -6.38
N GLU A 191 4.22 30.01 -7.62
CA GLU A 191 3.48 31.20 -8.04
C GLU A 191 2.04 31.20 -7.52
N VAL A 192 1.40 30.03 -7.44
CA VAL A 192 0.05 29.88 -6.86
C VAL A 192 0.12 30.05 -5.35
N GLN A 193 1.16 29.48 -4.71
CA GLN A 193 1.41 29.69 -3.28
C GLN A 193 1.63 31.17 -2.95
N ALA A 194 2.40 31.90 -3.77
CA ALA A 194 2.65 33.33 -3.56
C ALA A 194 1.36 34.16 -3.63
N LEU A 195 0.45 33.85 -4.57
CA LEU A 195 -0.85 34.52 -4.68
C LEU A 195 -1.76 34.23 -3.47
N GLY A 196 -1.77 32.97 -3.00
CA GLY A 196 -2.48 32.59 -1.79
C GLY A 196 -1.92 33.27 -0.53
N GLU A 197 -0.61 33.40 -0.44
CA GLU A 197 0.06 34.09 0.67
C GLU A 197 -0.26 35.58 0.69
N GLN A 198 -0.29 36.23 -0.47
CA GLN A 198 -0.66 37.64 -0.60
C GLN A 198 -2.10 37.87 -0.09
N PHE A 199 -3.02 36.97 -0.43
CA PHE A 199 -4.39 37.01 0.09
C PHE A 199 -4.41 36.82 1.61
N ARG A 200 -3.68 35.84 2.12
CA ARG A 200 -3.59 35.56 3.57
C ARG A 200 -3.10 36.79 4.34
N GLN A 201 -2.08 37.49 3.84
CA GLN A 201 -1.54 38.70 4.46
C GLN A 201 -2.53 39.87 4.44
N HIS A 202 -3.31 40.03 3.37
CA HIS A 202 -4.27 41.12 3.26
C HIS A 202 -5.54 40.91 4.09
N TYR A 203 -6.03 39.66 4.21
CA TYR A 203 -7.37 39.40 4.74
C TYR A 203 -7.44 38.52 6.01
N LEU A 204 -6.43 37.69 6.31
CA LEU A 204 -6.55 36.63 7.34
C LEU A 204 -5.47 36.66 8.45
N GLY A 205 -4.33 37.31 8.24
CA GLY A 205 -3.18 37.32 9.16
C GLY A 205 -2.27 36.09 9.03
N THR A 206 -1.04 36.16 9.56
CA THR A 206 0.08 35.24 9.23
C THR A 206 0.05 33.85 9.89
N GLU A 207 -0.87 33.56 10.82
CA GLU A 207 -0.91 32.29 11.60
C GLU A 207 -2.26 31.56 11.50
N SER A 208 -3.08 31.95 10.53
CA SER A 208 -4.46 31.50 10.41
C SER A 208 -4.58 30.46 9.30
N SER A 209 -5.02 29.23 9.62
CA SER A 209 -5.24 28.14 8.66
C SER A 209 -6.70 27.71 8.68
N LEU A 210 -7.21 27.33 7.51
CA LEU A 210 -8.58 26.86 7.35
C LEU A 210 -8.81 25.50 8.02
N PHE A 211 -7.75 24.73 8.24
CA PHE A 211 -7.82 23.37 8.75
C PHE A 211 -7.26 23.20 10.17
N SER A 212 -7.15 24.28 10.95
CA SER A 212 -6.73 24.23 12.36
C SER A 212 -7.91 24.43 13.31
N GLU A 213 -8.00 23.63 14.37
CA GLU A 213 -9.09 23.73 15.36
C GLU A 213 -9.20 25.14 15.98
N LYS A 214 -8.06 25.79 16.21
CA LYS A 214 -8.00 27.09 16.90
C LYS A 214 -8.44 28.25 16.01
N SER A 215 -8.22 28.17 14.70
CA SER A 215 -8.48 29.28 13.77
C SER A 215 -9.62 29.01 12.77
N TYR A 216 -10.12 27.77 12.65
CA TYR A 216 -11.18 27.37 11.72
C TYR A 216 -12.37 28.34 11.69
N GLN A 217 -12.98 28.63 12.85
CA GLN A 217 -14.18 29.48 12.89
C GLN A 217 -13.88 30.92 12.46
N SER A 218 -12.77 31.48 12.94
CA SER A 218 -12.35 32.85 12.62
C SER A 218 -12.00 32.99 11.15
N VAL A 219 -11.24 32.04 10.60
CA VAL A 219 -10.85 32.04 9.18
C VAL A 219 -12.08 31.87 8.30
N LEU A 220 -13.00 30.97 8.67
CA LEU A 220 -14.22 30.75 7.88
C LEU A 220 -15.11 32.01 7.87
N SER A 221 -15.26 32.72 8.99
CA SER A 221 -15.99 34.00 8.98
C SER A 221 -15.28 35.04 8.13
N SER A 222 -13.96 35.20 8.30
CA SER A 222 -13.18 36.18 7.54
C SER A 222 -13.17 35.89 6.03
N LEU A 223 -13.17 34.62 5.61
CA LEU A 223 -13.30 34.25 4.19
C LEU A 223 -14.67 34.58 3.62
N LYS A 224 -15.75 34.39 4.39
CA LYS A 224 -17.11 34.74 3.97
C LYS A 224 -17.26 36.25 3.82
N ASP A 225 -16.77 36.99 4.80
CA ASP A 225 -16.75 38.45 4.78
C ASP A 225 -15.89 38.96 3.62
N ALA A 226 -14.71 38.37 3.39
CA ALA A 226 -13.83 38.71 2.28
C ALA A 226 -14.49 38.44 0.92
N LEU A 227 -15.19 37.31 0.75
CA LEU A 227 -15.92 37.02 -0.50
C LEU A 227 -16.99 38.08 -0.78
N GLU A 228 -17.75 38.47 0.24
CA GLU A 228 -18.79 39.50 0.11
C GLU A 228 -18.20 40.87 -0.23
N VAL A 229 -17.06 41.23 0.39
CA VAL A 229 -16.32 42.46 0.05
C VAL A 229 -15.84 42.41 -1.40
N ILE A 230 -15.17 41.33 -1.81
CA ILE A 230 -14.66 41.18 -3.18
C ILE A 230 -15.80 41.29 -4.19
N ASP A 231 -16.94 40.66 -3.92
CA ASP A 231 -18.08 40.69 -4.83
C ASP A 231 -18.73 42.06 -4.95
N ASN A 232 -18.77 42.84 -3.87
CA ASN A 232 -19.33 44.19 -3.87
C ASN A 232 -18.41 45.23 -4.52
N TYR A 233 -17.08 45.05 -4.42
CA TYR A 233 -16.10 46.03 -4.90
C TYR A 233 -15.48 45.69 -6.26
N THR A 234 -15.72 44.49 -6.82
CA THR A 234 -15.25 44.11 -8.16
C THR A 234 -16.09 44.81 -9.25
N PRO A 235 -15.54 45.77 -10.02
CA PRO A 235 -16.34 46.60 -10.93
C PRO A 235 -16.80 45.86 -12.19
N PHE A 236 -16.06 44.82 -12.62
CA PHE A 236 -16.34 44.05 -13.83
C PHE A 236 -16.28 42.56 -13.53
N LYS A 237 -17.42 41.87 -13.70
CA LYS A 237 -17.58 40.44 -13.44
C LYS A 237 -17.72 39.70 -14.77
N ASP A 238 -16.62 39.14 -15.25
CA ASP A 238 -16.60 38.32 -16.46
C ASP A 238 -17.05 36.88 -16.18
N PRO A 239 -17.27 36.02 -17.19
CA PRO A 239 -17.63 34.63 -16.95
C PRO A 239 -16.61 33.87 -16.09
N ASP A 240 -15.32 34.19 -16.23
CA ASP A 240 -14.26 33.56 -15.45
C ASP A 240 -14.36 33.93 -13.96
N TYR A 241 -14.68 35.18 -13.63
CA TYR A 241 -14.98 35.64 -12.27
C TYR A 241 -16.11 34.82 -11.65
N TRP A 242 -17.22 34.65 -12.36
CA TRP A 242 -18.36 33.87 -11.85
C TRP A 242 -18.00 32.41 -11.63
N HIS A 243 -17.17 31.81 -12.47
CA HIS A 243 -16.67 30.45 -12.24
C HIS A 243 -15.85 30.33 -10.95
N PHE A 244 -14.95 31.27 -10.66
CA PHE A 244 -14.21 31.28 -9.39
C PHE A 244 -15.13 31.54 -8.20
N TYR A 245 -16.03 32.52 -8.34
CA TYR A 245 -17.00 32.87 -7.30
C TYR A 245 -17.90 31.69 -6.95
N ASP A 246 -18.46 30.99 -7.94
CA ASP A 246 -19.36 29.85 -7.73
C ASP A 246 -18.63 28.66 -7.07
N ALA A 247 -17.36 28.42 -7.43
CA ALA A 247 -16.53 27.39 -6.80
C ALA A 247 -16.24 27.72 -5.33
N ILE A 248 -15.82 28.97 -5.04
CA ILE A 248 -15.56 29.43 -3.66
C ILE A 248 -16.86 29.45 -2.85
N TYR A 249 -17.94 29.94 -3.43
CA TYR A 249 -19.25 30.01 -2.78
C TYR A 249 -19.76 28.60 -2.45
N SER A 250 -19.71 27.69 -3.41
CA SER A 250 -20.02 26.27 -3.19
C SER A 250 -19.14 25.66 -2.09
N PHE A 251 -17.88 26.07 -1.97
CA PHE A 251 -17.02 25.56 -0.92
C PHE A 251 -17.32 26.12 0.47
N LEU A 252 -17.51 27.44 0.59
CA LEU A 252 -17.74 28.12 1.87
C LEU A 252 -19.17 27.92 2.37
N PHE A 253 -20.15 28.04 1.47
CA PHE A 253 -21.58 28.05 1.75
C PHE A 253 -22.32 26.81 1.29
N GLY A 254 -21.72 25.95 0.45
CA GLY A 254 -22.30 24.67 0.04
C GLY A 254 -22.81 23.92 1.26
N SER A 255 -24.12 23.97 1.39
CA SER A 255 -24.78 23.73 2.66
C SER A 255 -25.19 22.27 2.70
N LEU A 256 -24.58 21.54 3.62
CA LEU A 256 -25.14 20.31 4.20
C LEU A 256 -26.50 20.57 4.88
N GLN A 257 -26.96 21.83 4.96
CA GLN A 257 -28.22 22.20 5.61
C GLN A 257 -29.45 21.98 4.71
N HIS A 258 -29.29 21.79 3.40
CA HIS A 258 -30.41 21.58 2.47
C HIS A 258 -30.50 20.16 1.90
N SER A 259 -29.56 19.28 2.25
CA SER A 259 -29.67 17.85 1.99
C SER A 259 -30.60 17.22 3.05
N GLY A 260 -31.68 16.59 2.61
CA GLY A 260 -32.45 15.68 3.48
C GLY A 260 -31.55 14.56 4.03
N ASP A 261 -32.03 13.86 5.06
CA ASP A 261 -31.30 12.73 5.66
C ASP A 261 -30.82 11.74 4.57
N GLY A 262 -29.57 11.25 4.71
CA GLY A 262 -28.97 10.28 3.80
C GLY A 262 -27.45 10.38 3.65
N GLU A 263 -26.90 9.52 2.79
CA GLU A 263 -25.48 9.43 2.46
C GLU A 263 -25.05 10.66 1.63
N ILE A 264 -23.98 11.32 2.07
CA ILE A 264 -23.49 12.59 1.49
C ILE A 264 -22.21 12.35 0.72
N TRP A 265 -21.27 11.65 1.33
CA TRP A 265 -19.94 11.45 0.74
C TRP A 265 -19.40 10.10 1.12
N GLY A 266 -18.71 9.46 0.19
CA GLY A 266 -18.03 8.20 0.42
C GLY A 266 -18.47 7.16 -0.60
N ILE A 267 -18.38 5.90 -0.20
CA ILE A 267 -18.63 4.79 -1.10
C ILE A 267 -19.50 3.73 -0.41
N ASN A 268 -20.51 3.23 -1.11
CA ASN A 268 -21.14 1.97 -0.75
C ASN A 268 -20.37 0.81 -1.41
N ASN A 269 -20.33 -0.36 -0.78
CA ASN A 269 -19.50 -1.49 -1.19
C ASN A 269 -17.99 -1.29 -0.97
N PHE A 270 -17.60 -0.72 0.17
CA PHE A 270 -16.19 -0.55 0.54
C PHE A 270 -15.38 -1.87 0.55
N HIS A 271 -16.04 -3.03 0.64
CA HIS A 271 -15.37 -4.32 0.53
C HIS A 271 -14.56 -4.47 -0.78
N MET A 272 -15.00 -3.85 -1.88
CA MET A 272 -14.26 -3.85 -3.15
C MET A 272 -12.99 -2.99 -3.07
N VAL A 273 -13.09 -1.83 -2.41
CA VAL A 273 -11.93 -0.96 -2.16
C VAL A 273 -10.91 -1.69 -1.30
N TRP A 274 -11.39 -2.35 -0.24
CA TRP A 274 -10.57 -3.17 0.64
C TRP A 274 -9.80 -4.26 -0.12
N GLU A 275 -10.50 -5.01 -0.96
CA GLU A 275 -9.91 -6.05 -1.79
C GLU A 275 -8.86 -5.48 -2.75
N ALA A 276 -9.17 -4.38 -3.45
CA ALA A 276 -8.25 -3.72 -4.37
C ALA A 276 -6.94 -3.29 -3.68
N MET A 277 -7.03 -2.74 -2.46
CA MET A 277 -5.86 -2.35 -1.66
C MET A 277 -4.99 -3.57 -1.32
N CYS A 278 -5.61 -4.63 -0.78
CA CYS A 278 -4.89 -5.84 -0.41
C CYS A 278 -4.21 -6.54 -1.60
N LEU A 279 -4.91 -6.64 -2.74
CA LEU A 279 -4.34 -7.22 -3.97
C LEU A 279 -3.18 -6.39 -4.51
N THR A 280 -3.32 -5.06 -4.51
CA THR A 280 -2.25 -4.15 -4.94
C THR A 280 -1.02 -4.28 -4.04
N TYR A 281 -1.22 -4.39 -2.72
CA TYR A 281 -0.14 -4.63 -1.77
C TYR A 281 0.60 -5.95 -2.05
N LEU A 282 -0.13 -7.04 -2.35
CA LEU A 282 0.48 -8.32 -2.72
C LEU A 282 1.35 -8.21 -3.97
N VAL A 283 0.87 -7.51 -5.00
CA VAL A 283 1.63 -7.25 -6.24
C VAL A 283 2.86 -6.39 -5.99
N LYS A 284 2.78 -5.41 -5.09
CA LYS A 284 3.92 -4.53 -4.73
C LYS A 284 5.02 -5.28 -3.98
N THR A 285 4.63 -6.12 -3.02
CA THR A 285 5.56 -6.73 -2.04
C THR A 285 6.02 -8.14 -2.38
N THR A 286 5.27 -8.87 -3.21
CA THR A 286 5.61 -10.25 -3.58
C THR A 286 6.37 -10.28 -4.90
N PRO A 287 7.52 -10.98 -5.00
CA PRO A 287 8.21 -11.16 -6.27
C PRO A 287 7.27 -11.75 -7.34
N PRO A 288 7.20 -11.18 -8.56
CA PRO A 288 6.23 -11.60 -9.58
C PRO A 288 6.28 -13.09 -9.92
N ALA A 289 7.45 -13.74 -9.90
CA ALA A 289 7.57 -15.18 -10.15
C ALA A 289 6.90 -16.06 -9.08
N ARG A 290 6.75 -15.55 -7.85
CA ARG A 290 6.14 -16.26 -6.70
C ARG A 290 4.66 -15.95 -6.50
N LEU A 291 4.15 -14.87 -7.06
CA LEU A 291 2.72 -14.57 -7.11
C LEU A 291 2.13 -15.35 -8.29
N LEU A 292 1.53 -16.52 -8.00
CA LEU A 292 1.10 -17.51 -9.00
C LEU A 292 -0.28 -17.18 -9.58
N TYR A 293 -1.15 -16.59 -8.77
CA TYR A 293 -2.47 -16.13 -9.16
C TYR A 293 -2.83 -14.85 -8.39
N VAL A 294 -3.54 -13.94 -9.04
CA VAL A 294 -4.17 -12.77 -8.43
C VAL A 294 -5.45 -12.47 -9.21
N ASP A 295 -6.54 -12.09 -8.54
CA ASP A 295 -7.70 -11.57 -9.24
C ASP A 295 -7.36 -10.21 -9.86
N GLU A 296 -7.48 -10.12 -11.17
CA GLU A 296 -7.13 -8.92 -11.94
C GLU A 296 -8.29 -7.92 -12.04
N ALA A 297 -9.49 -8.26 -11.56
CA ALA A 297 -10.70 -7.45 -11.71
C ALA A 297 -10.49 -6.02 -11.18
N LEU A 298 -9.99 -5.90 -9.94
CA LEU A 298 -9.87 -4.62 -9.22
C LEU A 298 -8.47 -3.98 -9.29
N LEU A 299 -7.53 -4.60 -10.00
CA LEU A 299 -6.16 -4.11 -10.13
C LEU A 299 -6.01 -3.09 -11.28
N SER A 300 -5.18 -2.06 -11.07
CA SER A 300 -4.78 -1.13 -12.12
C SER A 300 -4.00 -1.82 -13.24
N ARG A 301 -3.92 -1.19 -14.41
CA ARG A 301 -3.18 -1.75 -15.56
C ARG A 301 -1.69 -1.94 -15.25
N GLN A 302 -1.10 -1.00 -14.51
CA GLN A 302 0.30 -1.04 -14.09
C GLN A 302 0.58 -2.24 -13.17
N SER A 303 -0.27 -2.47 -12.17
CA SER A 303 -0.17 -3.62 -11.28
C SER A 303 -0.25 -4.94 -12.05
N ILE A 304 -1.14 -5.04 -13.05
CA ILE A 304 -1.26 -6.24 -13.90
C ILE A 304 0.00 -6.45 -14.74
N GLN A 305 0.58 -5.39 -15.30
CA GLN A 305 1.84 -5.48 -16.04
C GLN A 305 2.99 -5.96 -15.15
N LYS A 306 3.11 -5.41 -13.93
CA LYS A 306 4.10 -5.86 -12.95
C LYS A 306 3.90 -7.33 -12.58
N PHE A 307 2.66 -7.76 -12.33
CA PHE A 307 2.34 -9.16 -12.10
C PHE A 307 2.75 -10.07 -13.28
N LYS A 308 2.53 -9.64 -14.52
CA LYS A 308 2.84 -10.42 -15.73
C LYS A 308 4.31 -10.31 -16.21
N SER A 309 5.13 -9.51 -15.53
CA SER A 309 6.51 -9.22 -15.94
C SER A 309 7.47 -10.41 -15.87
N ALA A 310 7.17 -11.43 -15.06
CA ALA A 310 8.02 -12.59 -14.88
C ALA A 310 7.26 -13.90 -15.17
N GLU A 311 8.00 -14.87 -15.69
CA GLU A 311 7.52 -16.24 -15.82
C GLU A 311 7.22 -16.83 -14.43
N LYS A 312 6.06 -17.47 -14.30
CA LYS A 312 5.60 -18.05 -13.04
C LYS A 312 6.28 -19.38 -12.81
N VAL A 313 6.65 -19.66 -11.55
CA VAL A 313 7.20 -20.96 -11.15
C VAL A 313 6.22 -22.11 -11.45
N LEU A 314 4.93 -21.82 -11.44
CA LEU A 314 3.86 -22.74 -11.80
C LEU A 314 2.72 -21.98 -12.48
N ASP A 315 2.29 -22.44 -13.65
CA ASP A 315 1.09 -21.89 -14.30
C ASP A 315 -0.17 -22.52 -13.71
N ILE A 316 -0.94 -21.70 -12.99
CA ILE A 316 -2.21 -22.09 -12.38
C ILE A 316 -3.40 -21.24 -12.84
N ALA A 317 -3.23 -20.37 -13.83
CA ALA A 317 -4.24 -19.37 -14.18
C ALA A 317 -5.61 -19.96 -14.57
N ARG A 318 -5.62 -21.21 -15.08
CA ARG A 318 -6.82 -21.88 -15.61
C ARG A 318 -7.35 -23.02 -14.76
N ILE A 319 -6.80 -23.25 -13.56
CA ILE A 319 -7.14 -24.44 -12.77
C ILE A 319 -8.40 -24.24 -11.91
N PHE A 320 -8.76 -22.99 -11.63
CA PHE A 320 -9.83 -22.59 -10.73
C PHE A 320 -11.20 -22.53 -11.43
N ARG A 321 -11.58 -23.66 -12.07
CA ARG A 321 -12.84 -23.81 -12.79
C ARG A 321 -13.50 -25.16 -12.49
N ILE A 322 -14.80 -25.14 -12.19
CA ILE A 322 -15.62 -26.34 -12.00
C ILE A 322 -16.78 -26.27 -12.99
N ASN A 323 -16.89 -27.28 -13.87
CA ASN A 323 -17.98 -27.41 -14.84
C ASN A 323 -18.19 -26.15 -15.72
N GLY A 324 -17.11 -25.42 -16.01
CA GLY A 324 -17.14 -24.17 -16.78
C GLY A 324 -17.39 -22.91 -15.95
N THR A 325 -17.78 -23.04 -14.68
CA THR A 325 -17.91 -21.92 -13.74
C THR A 325 -16.57 -21.61 -13.07
N GLU A 326 -16.19 -20.33 -13.04
CA GLU A 326 -15.00 -19.86 -12.32
C GLU A 326 -15.24 -19.86 -10.82
N VAL A 327 -14.30 -20.47 -10.09
CA VAL A 327 -14.29 -20.55 -8.62
C VAL A 327 -12.89 -20.17 -8.22
N VAL A 328 -12.63 -18.86 -8.25
CA VAL A 328 -11.28 -18.27 -8.14
C VAL A 328 -11.01 -17.75 -6.73
N PRO A 329 -9.83 -18.01 -6.15
CA PRO A 329 -9.36 -17.31 -4.96
C PRO A 329 -8.94 -15.88 -5.31
N ASP A 330 -8.74 -15.02 -4.31
CA ASP A 330 -8.29 -13.64 -4.57
C ASP A 330 -6.79 -13.60 -4.91
N ALA A 331 -5.97 -14.43 -4.25
CA ALA A 331 -4.58 -14.62 -4.62
C ALA A 331 -4.02 -16.00 -4.23
N VAL A 332 -2.99 -16.44 -4.95
CA VAL A 332 -2.19 -17.62 -4.59
C VAL A 332 -0.72 -17.27 -4.68
N ILE A 333 0.00 -17.43 -3.57
CA ILE A 333 1.44 -17.15 -3.50
C ILE A 333 2.24 -18.38 -3.11
N MET A 334 3.45 -18.46 -3.65
CA MET A 334 4.46 -19.40 -3.21
C MET A 334 5.24 -18.79 -2.04
N SER A 335 4.85 -19.20 -0.84
CA SER A 335 5.42 -18.69 0.41
C SER A 335 6.60 -19.52 0.88
N SER A 336 7.47 -18.87 1.64
CA SER A 336 8.58 -19.51 2.32
C SER A 336 8.68 -18.98 3.73
N GLY A 337 8.79 -19.87 4.71
CA GLY A 337 9.12 -19.51 6.10
C GLY A 337 10.45 -18.75 6.24
N ILE A 338 11.23 -18.62 5.16
CA ILE A 338 12.49 -17.88 5.11
C ILE A 338 12.28 -16.36 5.05
N ASN A 339 11.18 -15.89 4.47
CA ASN A 339 10.99 -14.45 4.23
C ASN A 339 10.69 -13.66 5.52
N SER A 340 10.29 -14.33 6.61
CA SER A 340 9.98 -13.75 7.91
C SER A 340 11.10 -13.94 8.95
N ILE A 341 12.31 -14.35 8.52
CA ILE A 341 13.42 -14.58 9.46
C ILE A 341 13.93 -13.24 10.00
N PRO A 342 13.80 -12.98 11.32
CA PRO A 342 14.31 -11.75 11.92
C PRO A 342 15.80 -11.57 11.64
N SER A 343 16.29 -10.32 11.66
CA SER A 343 17.71 -9.99 11.54
C SER A 343 18.59 -10.80 12.52
N ALA A 344 19.86 -10.98 12.17
CA ALA A 344 20.80 -11.93 12.80
C ALA A 344 20.65 -11.98 14.33
N GLY A 345 20.32 -13.17 14.85
CA GLY A 345 20.29 -13.40 16.30
C GLY A 345 21.69 -13.42 16.87
N ASN A 346 21.87 -12.90 18.10
CA ASN A 346 23.10 -13.06 18.86
C ASN A 346 23.16 -14.47 19.45
N PHE A 347 23.88 -15.38 18.80
CA PHE A 347 24.04 -16.76 19.24
C PHE A 347 25.38 -16.97 19.95
N LYS A 348 25.38 -17.74 21.05
CA LYS A 348 26.59 -18.13 21.77
C LYS A 348 26.97 -19.56 21.42
N LEU A 349 28.17 -19.77 20.87
CA LEU A 349 28.72 -21.10 20.59
C LEU A 349 29.85 -21.41 21.55
N VAL A 350 29.73 -22.51 22.29
CA VAL A 350 30.78 -22.99 23.19
C VAL A 350 31.47 -24.18 22.56
N GLN A 351 32.80 -24.19 22.58
CA GLN A 351 33.60 -25.29 22.04
C GLN A 351 33.23 -26.62 22.72
N ASN A 352 33.19 -27.72 21.96
CA ASN A 352 33.05 -29.07 22.48
C ASN A 352 34.20 -29.95 21.95
N GLY A 353 34.92 -30.64 22.85
CA GLY A 353 36.10 -31.44 22.52
C GLY A 353 35.83 -32.78 21.82
N TRP A 354 34.64 -32.98 21.25
CA TRP A 354 34.30 -34.20 20.52
C TRP A 354 35.19 -34.40 19.28
N ASP A 355 35.80 -35.58 19.19
CA ASP A 355 36.74 -35.96 18.14
C ASP A 355 36.08 -36.90 17.11
N ASP A 356 35.96 -36.41 15.88
CA ASP A 356 35.54 -37.18 14.72
C ASP A 356 36.72 -37.46 13.80
N TYR A 357 37.44 -38.58 14.00
CA TYR A 357 38.59 -38.96 13.16
C TYR A 357 39.69 -37.88 13.08
N ALA A 358 39.95 -37.26 14.23
CA ALA A 358 40.78 -36.09 14.47
C ALA A 358 40.20 -34.77 13.93
N TYR A 359 38.93 -34.71 13.50
CA TYR A 359 38.25 -33.45 13.23
C TYR A 359 37.49 -32.96 14.47
N LEU A 360 37.72 -31.68 14.81
CA LEU A 360 37.16 -31.02 15.99
C LEU A 360 36.19 -29.92 15.51
N THR A 361 34.92 -30.28 15.31
CA THR A 361 33.92 -29.40 14.67
C THR A 361 32.69 -29.14 15.54
N THR A 362 32.66 -29.68 16.76
CA THR A 362 31.44 -29.74 17.56
C THR A 362 31.33 -28.51 18.48
N PHE A 363 30.14 -27.94 18.55
CA PHE A 363 29.83 -26.81 19.43
C PHE A 363 28.57 -27.12 20.25
N ASN A 364 28.56 -26.66 21.50
CA ASN A 364 27.38 -26.60 22.33
C ASN A 364 26.67 -25.27 22.07
N LEU A 365 25.34 -25.31 21.92
CA LEU A 365 24.49 -24.14 21.80
C LEU A 365 23.63 -23.99 23.07
N PRO A 366 24.05 -23.18 24.07
CA PRO A 366 23.41 -23.14 25.38
C PRO A 366 21.94 -22.74 25.34
N LYS A 367 21.58 -21.83 24.42
CA LYS A 367 20.21 -21.33 24.25
C LYS A 367 19.21 -22.46 23.88
N PHE A 368 19.66 -23.54 23.25
CA PHE A 368 18.80 -24.62 22.76
C PHE A 368 19.04 -25.93 23.53
N LYS A 369 18.91 -25.89 24.87
CA LYS A 369 19.10 -27.06 25.75
C LYS A 369 20.44 -27.77 25.53
N ASN A 370 21.52 -27.01 25.32
CA ASN A 370 22.84 -27.53 24.97
C ASN A 370 22.84 -28.45 23.74
N ARG A 371 22.03 -28.13 22.71
CA ARG A 371 22.07 -28.85 21.43
C ARG A 371 23.50 -28.86 20.89
N LEU A 372 23.96 -30.04 20.49
CA LEU A 372 25.21 -30.23 19.78
C LEU A 372 25.00 -29.89 18.31
N ILE A 373 25.82 -29.00 17.80
CA ILE A 373 25.87 -28.67 16.37
C ILE A 373 27.29 -28.89 15.86
N LYS A 374 27.41 -29.24 14.59
CA LYS A 374 28.71 -29.38 13.93
C LYS A 374 28.90 -28.27 12.92
N ILE A 375 30.06 -27.61 12.95
CA ILE A 375 30.45 -26.58 11.99
C ILE A 375 31.82 -26.95 11.44
N ALA A 376 31.91 -27.08 10.12
CA ALA A 376 33.13 -27.44 9.42
C ALA A 376 33.39 -26.47 8.26
N TYR A 377 34.63 -26.39 7.80
CA TYR A 377 34.99 -25.59 6.63
C TYR A 377 35.81 -26.41 5.64
N GLN A 378 35.82 -25.95 4.38
CA GLN A 378 36.58 -26.61 3.32
C GLN A 378 38.07 -26.67 3.68
N GLN A 379 38.71 -27.83 3.46
CA GLN A 379 40.13 -28.07 3.72
C GLN A 379 40.57 -27.95 5.21
N GLN A 380 39.64 -28.14 6.15
CA GLN A 380 39.97 -28.16 7.57
C GLN A 380 41.07 -29.17 7.93
N VAL A 381 42.07 -28.71 8.68
CA VAL A 381 43.18 -29.54 9.15
C VAL A 381 42.78 -30.33 10.40
N LYS A 382 43.23 -31.59 10.49
CA LYS A 382 43.01 -32.45 11.66
C LYS A 382 43.66 -31.86 12.92
N LYS A 383 43.08 -32.17 14.08
CA LYS A 383 43.44 -31.69 15.43
C LYS A 383 43.30 -30.19 15.64
N PHE A 384 42.75 -29.47 14.67
CA PHE A 384 42.47 -28.05 14.76
C PHE A 384 40.95 -27.83 14.87
N HIS A 385 40.52 -27.17 15.94
CA HIS A 385 39.10 -26.92 16.16
C HIS A 385 38.60 -25.81 15.24
N THR A 386 37.40 -25.97 14.69
CA THR A 386 36.72 -24.90 13.91
C THR A 386 36.56 -23.60 14.70
N PHE A 387 36.66 -23.65 16.03
CA PHE A 387 36.56 -22.48 16.91
C PHE A 387 37.71 -21.51 16.65
N ASN A 388 38.90 -22.07 16.37
CA ASN A 388 40.12 -21.31 16.17
C ASN A 388 40.09 -20.47 14.88
N GLU A 389 39.37 -20.91 13.84
CA GLU A 389 39.14 -20.08 12.65
C GLU A 389 38.00 -19.08 12.84
N LEU A 390 36.97 -19.46 13.60
CA LEU A 390 35.82 -18.57 13.79
C LEU A 390 36.14 -17.41 14.73
N GLN A 391 37.06 -17.56 15.69
CA GLN A 391 37.50 -16.46 16.57
C GLN A 391 38.25 -15.35 15.83
N GLU A 392 38.75 -15.59 14.61
CA GLU A 392 39.36 -14.54 13.78
C GLU A 392 38.29 -13.58 13.21
N VAL A 393 37.05 -14.05 13.09
CA VAL A 393 35.94 -13.33 12.46
C VAL A 393 34.93 -12.83 13.49
N PHE A 394 34.73 -13.58 14.58
CA PHE A 394 33.70 -13.32 15.59
C PHE A 394 34.30 -13.05 16.97
N PRO A 395 33.70 -12.11 17.74
CA PRO A 395 34.18 -11.82 19.08
C PRO A 395 33.97 -13.00 20.03
N THR A 396 34.91 -13.17 20.96
CA THR A 396 34.87 -14.20 22.00
C THR A 396 34.52 -13.60 23.36
N GLN A 397 33.67 -14.28 24.13
CA GLN A 397 33.31 -13.91 25.50
C GLN A 397 33.23 -15.18 26.36
N ASN A 398 34.01 -15.26 27.44
CA ASN A 398 34.02 -16.40 28.37
C ASN A 398 34.17 -17.77 27.67
N GLN A 399 35.13 -17.90 26.74
CA GLN A 399 35.37 -19.12 25.94
C GLN A 399 34.20 -19.52 25.01
N ALA A 400 33.28 -18.58 24.71
CA ALA A 400 32.22 -18.75 23.72
C ALA A 400 32.38 -17.75 22.57
N LEU A 401 32.06 -18.16 21.34
CA LEU A 401 31.93 -17.26 20.19
C LEU A 401 30.56 -16.59 20.19
N ILE A 402 30.53 -15.30 19.92
CA ILE A 402 29.29 -14.54 19.74
C ILE A 402 29.05 -14.35 18.24
N ILE A 403 28.12 -15.12 17.70
CA ILE A 403 27.71 -15.03 16.30
C ILE A 403 26.60 -14.00 16.20
N ASN A 404 26.92 -12.84 15.62
CA ASN A 404 26.02 -11.71 15.41
C ASN A 404 25.77 -11.41 13.92
N SER A 405 26.38 -12.20 13.03
CA SER A 405 26.24 -12.10 11.57
C SER A 405 26.42 -13.50 10.93
N PRO A 406 25.99 -13.71 9.67
CA PRO A 406 26.15 -14.99 9.00
C PRO A 406 27.62 -15.43 8.90
N LEU A 407 27.86 -16.73 9.04
CA LEU A 407 29.18 -17.30 8.84
C LEU A 407 29.69 -17.05 7.40
N PRO A 408 31.01 -16.91 7.19
CA PRO A 408 31.58 -16.84 5.85
C PRO A 408 31.22 -18.07 5.00
N ASP A 409 31.09 -17.90 3.67
CA ASP A 409 30.64 -18.95 2.74
C ASP A 409 31.47 -20.25 2.77
N LYS A 410 32.71 -20.20 3.27
CA LYS A 410 33.56 -21.39 3.42
C LYS A 410 33.13 -22.35 4.53
N PHE A 411 32.26 -21.92 5.44
CA PHE A 411 31.77 -22.71 6.57
C PHE A 411 30.38 -23.26 6.31
N TYR A 412 30.16 -24.51 6.73
CA TYR A 412 28.88 -25.18 6.69
C TYR A 412 28.57 -25.81 8.05
N ALA A 413 27.32 -25.70 8.48
CA ALA A 413 26.84 -26.33 9.69
C ALA A 413 25.79 -27.41 9.42
N TYR A 414 25.69 -28.37 10.34
CA TYR A 414 24.66 -29.40 10.30
C TYR A 414 24.20 -29.79 11.71
N TRP A 415 22.88 -29.96 11.83
CA TRP A 415 22.21 -30.66 12.92
C TRP A 415 20.87 -31.19 12.40
N ASP A 416 20.27 -32.17 13.07
CA ASP A 416 18.92 -32.60 12.69
C ASP A 416 17.93 -31.48 12.99
N VAL A 417 17.22 -31.02 11.95
CA VAL A 417 16.23 -29.97 12.06
C VAL A 417 15.01 -30.48 12.84
N PRO A 418 14.55 -29.77 13.89
CA PRO A 418 13.37 -30.19 14.65
C PRO A 418 12.10 -30.23 13.79
N ASP A 419 11.08 -30.96 14.26
CA ASP A 419 9.81 -31.06 13.53
C ASP A 419 9.04 -29.75 13.48
N ALA A 420 9.07 -28.98 14.57
CA ALA A 420 8.54 -27.63 14.60
C ALA A 420 9.65 -26.61 14.31
N LEU A 421 9.59 -25.99 13.12
CA LEU A 421 10.45 -24.86 12.74
C LEU A 421 9.89 -23.56 13.32
N ASN A 422 10.62 -22.93 14.24
CA ASN A 422 10.30 -21.59 14.72
C ASN A 422 11.21 -20.54 14.04
N PRO A 423 10.83 -19.24 14.05
CA PRO A 423 11.64 -18.19 13.42
C PRO A 423 13.06 -18.06 13.97
N GLU A 424 13.29 -18.38 15.25
CA GLU A 424 14.63 -18.37 15.84
C GLU A 424 15.52 -19.49 15.27
N GLU A 425 14.99 -20.69 15.05
CA GLU A 425 15.68 -21.83 14.46
C GLU A 425 16.09 -21.52 13.03
N LEU A 426 15.20 -20.88 12.25
CA LEU A 426 15.55 -20.45 10.89
C LEU A 426 16.61 -19.33 10.87
N SER A 427 16.58 -18.41 11.85
CA SER A 427 17.63 -17.40 12.02
C SER A 427 18.98 -18.05 12.37
N LEU A 428 18.96 -19.07 13.23
CA LEU A 428 20.16 -19.86 13.55
C LEU A 428 20.69 -20.60 12.33
N MET A 429 19.82 -21.26 11.56
CA MET A 429 20.18 -21.95 10.33
C MET A 429 20.82 -21.00 9.31
N ARG A 430 20.27 -19.79 9.17
CA ARG A 430 20.85 -18.73 8.33
C ARG A 430 22.21 -18.28 8.85
N CYS A 431 22.31 -17.95 10.14
CA CYS A 431 23.54 -17.41 10.70
C CYS A 431 24.68 -18.42 10.67
N LEU A 432 24.40 -19.71 10.82
CA LEU A 432 25.43 -20.76 10.86
C LEU A 432 25.67 -21.46 9.53
N ASN A 433 25.12 -20.94 8.42
CA ASN A 433 25.20 -21.59 7.10
C ASN A 433 24.81 -23.07 7.16
N HIS A 434 23.65 -23.35 7.75
CA HIS A 434 23.12 -24.71 7.77
C HIS A 434 22.98 -25.23 6.34
N VAL A 435 23.48 -26.43 6.06
CA VAL A 435 23.55 -27.04 4.73
C VAL A 435 22.22 -26.92 3.97
N PHE A 436 21.10 -27.25 4.62
CA PHE A 436 19.76 -27.12 4.01
C PHE A 436 19.35 -25.67 3.72
N PHE A 437 19.68 -24.74 4.62
CA PHE A 437 19.36 -23.33 4.40
C PHE A 437 20.17 -22.76 3.23
N ARG A 438 21.45 -23.16 3.14
CA ARG A 438 22.34 -22.75 2.05
C ARG A 438 21.84 -23.27 0.71
N ALA A 439 21.42 -24.54 0.64
CA ALA A 439 20.82 -25.11 -0.57
C ALA A 439 19.59 -24.34 -1.03
N VAL A 440 18.74 -23.87 -0.11
CA VAL A 440 17.58 -23.03 -0.46
C VAL A 440 18.02 -21.65 -0.98
N GLN A 441 19.06 -21.05 -0.40
CA GLN A 441 19.63 -19.80 -0.92
C GLN A 441 20.20 -19.97 -2.33
N ASP A 442 20.77 -21.14 -2.63
CA ASP A 442 21.26 -21.53 -3.96
C ASP A 442 20.13 -22.00 -4.91
N GLN A 443 18.86 -21.84 -4.51
CA GLN A 443 17.69 -22.20 -5.31
C GLN A 443 17.59 -23.69 -5.67
N ILE A 444 18.11 -24.56 -4.81
CA ILE A 444 18.06 -26.01 -4.97
C ILE A 444 16.80 -26.55 -4.30
N PHE A 445 15.88 -27.12 -5.09
CA PHE A 445 14.57 -27.56 -4.61
C PHE A 445 14.20 -29.01 -4.92
N SER A 446 15.00 -29.71 -5.74
CA SER A 446 14.74 -31.11 -6.10
C SER A 446 15.68 -32.05 -5.36
N HIS A 447 15.21 -33.28 -5.16
CA HIS A 447 15.99 -34.34 -4.54
C HIS A 447 17.30 -34.59 -5.30
N GLU A 448 17.21 -34.70 -6.64
CA GLU A 448 18.37 -34.95 -7.49
C GLU A 448 19.38 -33.80 -7.47
N ALA A 449 18.92 -32.55 -7.61
CA ALA A 449 19.80 -31.39 -7.58
C ALA A 449 20.52 -31.26 -6.24
N PHE A 450 19.80 -31.49 -5.12
CA PHE A 450 20.39 -31.47 -3.79
C PHE A 450 21.39 -32.61 -3.59
N SER A 451 21.06 -33.83 -4.03
CA SER A 451 21.97 -34.98 -3.93
C SER A 451 23.29 -34.73 -4.68
N ASN A 452 23.23 -34.14 -5.87
CA ASN A 452 24.42 -33.77 -6.64
C ASN A 452 25.23 -32.66 -5.95
N TRP A 453 24.55 -31.64 -5.41
CA TRP A 453 25.20 -30.53 -4.71
C TRP A 453 25.89 -30.98 -3.42
N ILE A 454 25.22 -31.81 -2.60
CA ILE A 454 25.81 -32.30 -1.35
C ILE A 454 26.98 -33.26 -1.62
N LYS A 455 26.88 -34.07 -2.67
CA LYS A 455 27.98 -34.92 -3.13
C LYS A 455 29.22 -34.09 -3.46
N TYR A 456 29.06 -32.99 -4.19
CA TYR A 456 30.16 -32.09 -4.52
C TYR A 456 30.81 -31.51 -3.26
N ILE A 457 30.01 -31.06 -2.29
CA ILE A 457 30.53 -30.56 -1.00
C ILE A 457 31.32 -31.65 -0.28
N MET A 458 30.78 -32.87 -0.18
CA MET A 458 31.47 -33.98 0.50
C MET A 458 32.77 -34.38 -0.20
N LEU A 459 32.83 -34.32 -1.53
CA LEU A 459 34.05 -34.59 -2.31
C LEU A 459 35.10 -33.49 -2.15
N SER A 460 34.69 -32.25 -1.86
CA SER A 460 35.61 -31.12 -1.70
C SER A 460 36.48 -31.22 -0.44
N SER A 461 35.99 -31.87 0.62
CA SER A 461 36.74 -32.03 1.87
C SER A 461 36.23 -33.21 2.71
N PRO A 462 37.12 -34.11 3.16
CA PRO A 462 36.75 -35.28 3.95
C PRO A 462 36.08 -34.92 5.29
N VAL A 463 36.33 -33.74 5.85
CA VAL A 463 35.70 -33.28 7.12
C VAL A 463 34.17 -33.30 7.06
N PHE A 464 33.57 -33.05 5.89
CA PHE A 464 32.11 -33.03 5.76
C PHE A 464 31.53 -34.43 5.91
N ARG A 465 32.15 -35.43 5.28
CA ARG A 465 31.71 -36.83 5.41
C ARG A 465 32.08 -37.41 6.78
N ASP A 466 33.35 -37.25 7.17
CA ASP A 466 33.93 -37.92 8.33
C ASP A 466 33.50 -37.29 9.66
N SER A 467 33.05 -36.03 9.65
CA SER A 467 32.59 -35.31 10.84
C SER A 467 31.18 -34.73 10.71
N LEU A 468 30.93 -33.81 9.76
CA LEU A 468 29.66 -33.07 9.67
C LEU A 468 28.44 -34.01 9.54
N PHE A 469 28.55 -35.05 8.70
CA PHE A 469 27.50 -36.05 8.45
C PHE A 469 27.77 -37.42 9.08
N ARG A 470 28.73 -37.52 10.02
CA ARG A 470 29.15 -38.79 10.64
C ARG A 470 28.00 -39.62 11.22
N LYS A 471 26.91 -38.98 11.67
CA LYS A 471 25.72 -39.67 12.21
C LYS A 471 25.16 -40.73 11.25
N TYR A 472 25.39 -40.59 9.95
CA TYR A 472 24.90 -41.49 8.92
C TYR A 472 26.00 -42.40 8.34
N GLU A 473 27.11 -42.56 9.05
CA GLU A 473 28.28 -43.37 8.63
C GLU A 473 27.92 -44.83 8.30
N ASN A 474 26.91 -45.41 8.94
CA ASN A 474 26.46 -46.77 8.65
C ASN A 474 25.70 -46.90 7.31
N GLU A 475 25.41 -45.79 6.64
CA GLU A 475 24.63 -45.72 5.40
C GLU A 475 25.44 -45.14 4.24
N MET A 476 26.77 -45.30 4.29
CA MET A 476 27.76 -44.73 3.36
C MET A 476 27.47 -44.93 1.86
N LEU A 477 26.81 -46.03 1.47
CA LEU A 477 26.47 -46.30 0.06
C LEU A 477 25.33 -45.41 -0.48
N HIS A 478 24.54 -44.78 0.41
CA HIS A 478 23.38 -43.96 0.06
C HIS A 478 23.29 -42.65 0.86
N LEU A 479 24.43 -42.17 1.39
CA LEU A 479 24.49 -41.03 2.30
C LEU A 479 23.86 -39.76 1.68
N GLU A 480 24.18 -39.46 0.42
CA GLU A 480 23.67 -38.28 -0.27
C GLU A 480 22.16 -38.36 -0.49
N SER A 481 21.67 -39.55 -0.84
CA SER A 481 20.23 -39.80 -1.01
C SER A 481 19.50 -39.64 0.32
N LYS A 482 20.04 -40.18 1.41
CA LYS A 482 19.41 -40.04 2.73
C LYS A 482 19.32 -38.59 3.17
N ILE A 483 20.41 -37.83 3.03
CA ILE A 483 20.41 -36.41 3.39
C ILE A 483 19.47 -35.63 2.47
N ALA A 484 19.37 -36.01 1.20
CA ALA A 484 18.39 -35.45 0.27
C ALA A 484 16.94 -35.75 0.71
N ASP A 485 16.62 -36.95 1.20
CA ASP A 485 15.29 -37.25 1.75
C ASP A 485 14.95 -36.36 2.96
N ILE A 486 15.91 -36.17 3.87
CA ILE A 486 15.76 -35.27 5.02
C ILE A 486 15.59 -33.82 4.56
N PHE A 487 16.35 -33.41 3.54
CA PHE A 487 16.22 -32.08 2.94
C PHE A 487 14.86 -31.86 2.31
N ILE A 488 14.32 -32.84 1.59
CA ILE A 488 12.96 -32.76 1.04
C ILE A 488 11.92 -32.66 2.16
N SER A 489 12.06 -33.43 3.24
CA SER A 489 11.21 -33.26 4.44
C SER A 489 11.30 -31.86 5.03
N PHE A 490 12.51 -31.28 5.08
CA PHE A 490 12.71 -29.90 5.51
C PHE A 490 12.07 -28.88 4.57
N LEU A 491 12.19 -29.05 3.24
CA LEU A 491 11.54 -28.19 2.26
C LEU A 491 10.03 -28.18 2.42
N LYS A 492 9.40 -29.34 2.65
CA LYS A 492 7.96 -29.45 2.92
C LYS A 492 7.53 -28.61 4.12
N LYS A 493 8.38 -28.53 5.16
CA LYS A 493 8.13 -27.70 6.35
C LYS A 493 8.32 -26.20 6.08
N LEU A 494 9.15 -25.84 5.11
CA LEU A 494 9.56 -24.46 4.84
C LEU A 494 8.74 -23.76 3.76
N LYS A 495 8.26 -24.52 2.78
CA LYS A 495 7.64 -24.01 1.57
C LYS A 495 6.22 -24.52 1.51
N PHE A 496 5.31 -23.60 1.25
CA PHE A 496 3.89 -23.91 1.12
C PHE A 496 3.28 -22.97 0.09
N PHE A 497 2.23 -23.44 -0.55
CA PHE A 497 1.32 -22.57 -1.27
C PHE A 497 0.40 -21.92 -0.26
N GLN A 498 0.23 -20.62 -0.38
CA GLN A 498 -0.70 -19.86 0.45
C GLN A 498 -1.82 -19.35 -0.47
N ILE A 499 -3.03 -19.82 -0.19
CA ILE A 499 -4.25 -19.37 -0.85
C ILE A 499 -4.85 -18.28 0.04
N ILE A 500 -4.97 -17.08 -0.51
CA ILE A 500 -5.43 -15.90 0.20
C ILE A 500 -6.81 -15.55 -0.32
N ASP A 501 -7.73 -15.34 0.61
CA ASP A 501 -9.10 -14.95 0.36
C ASP A 501 -9.44 -13.80 1.32
N ILE A 502 -9.50 -12.61 0.75
CA ILE A 502 -9.72 -11.34 1.42
C ILE A 502 -11.20 -11.29 1.84
N LYS A 503 -11.43 -10.91 3.09
CA LYS A 503 -12.76 -10.86 3.68
C LYS A 503 -12.95 -9.54 4.41
N TYR A 504 -14.04 -8.86 4.06
CA TYR A 504 -14.45 -7.64 4.75
C TYR A 504 -15.39 -7.98 5.92
N TYR A 505 -14.84 -8.69 6.91
CA TYR A 505 -15.53 -9.04 8.16
C TYR A 505 -14.74 -8.53 9.36
N ASP A 506 -15.45 -8.16 10.42
CA ASP A 506 -14.83 -7.99 11.73
C ASP A 506 -14.38 -9.34 12.28
N LEU A 507 -13.29 -9.35 13.04
CA LEU A 507 -12.77 -10.57 13.65
C LEU A 507 -13.84 -11.26 14.53
N ASP A 508 -14.59 -10.48 15.30
CA ASP A 508 -15.65 -10.98 16.17
C ASP A 508 -16.77 -11.68 15.38
N TYR A 509 -17.05 -11.25 14.15
CA TYR A 509 -18.06 -11.90 13.30
C TYR A 509 -17.67 -13.36 13.00
N LEU A 510 -16.38 -13.61 12.74
CA LEU A 510 -15.87 -14.95 12.43
C LEU A 510 -15.81 -15.87 13.66
N LEU A 511 -15.55 -15.30 14.84
CA LEU A 511 -15.39 -16.05 16.08
C LEU A 511 -16.74 -16.38 16.77
N LYS A 512 -17.81 -15.67 16.42
CA LYS A 512 -19.17 -15.90 16.95
C LYS A 512 -19.74 -17.25 16.47
N PRO A 513 -20.08 -18.19 17.38
CA PRO A 513 -20.58 -19.52 17.00
C PRO A 513 -21.86 -19.51 16.14
N GLU A 514 -22.72 -18.52 16.35
CA GLU A 514 -23.95 -18.31 15.59
C GLU A 514 -23.73 -18.09 14.08
N ASN A 515 -22.57 -17.54 13.68
CA ASN A 515 -22.25 -17.29 12.29
C ASN A 515 -21.56 -18.47 11.60
N ALA A 516 -21.19 -19.52 12.36
CA ALA A 516 -20.33 -20.59 11.88
C ALA A 516 -20.89 -21.32 10.65
N GLU A 517 -22.19 -21.61 10.60
CA GLU A 517 -22.79 -22.31 9.46
C GLU A 517 -22.82 -21.43 8.20
N THR A 518 -23.11 -20.15 8.35
CA THR A 518 -23.06 -19.16 7.24
C THR A 518 -21.65 -19.03 6.68
N ILE A 519 -20.64 -18.89 7.54
CA ILE A 519 -19.22 -18.79 7.15
C ILE A 519 -18.78 -20.09 6.46
N LYS A 520 -19.19 -21.24 7.00
CA LYS A 520 -18.88 -22.54 6.42
C LYS A 520 -19.41 -22.65 4.99
N GLN A 521 -20.67 -22.25 4.77
CA GLN A 521 -21.32 -22.33 3.47
C GLN A 521 -20.73 -21.35 2.45
N ARG A 522 -20.46 -20.09 2.87
CA ARG A 522 -20.06 -19.01 1.96
C ARG A 522 -18.55 -18.96 1.67
N SER A 523 -17.71 -19.28 2.66
CA SER A 523 -16.26 -19.02 2.59
C SER A 523 -15.45 -20.31 2.69
N ILE A 524 -15.68 -21.13 3.71
CA ILE A 524 -14.82 -22.30 3.99
C ILE A 524 -14.92 -23.37 2.90
N ARG A 525 -16.12 -23.65 2.39
CA ARG A 525 -16.29 -24.59 1.27
C ARG A 525 -15.50 -24.17 0.02
N LYS A 526 -15.39 -22.85 -0.24
CA LYS A 526 -14.60 -22.34 -1.36
C LYS A 526 -13.11 -22.60 -1.16
N GLN A 527 -12.59 -22.42 0.06
CA GLN A 527 -11.19 -22.74 0.39
C GLN A 527 -10.84 -24.19 0.09
N PHE A 528 -11.66 -25.15 0.56
CA PHE A 528 -11.46 -26.57 0.25
C PHE A 528 -11.45 -26.85 -1.26
N VAL A 529 -12.29 -26.17 -2.03
CA VAL A 529 -12.30 -26.29 -3.49
C VAL A 529 -11.00 -25.77 -4.10
N TYR A 530 -10.52 -24.60 -3.67
CA TYR A 530 -9.26 -24.03 -4.17
C TYR A 530 -8.08 -24.96 -3.89
N GLU A 531 -7.96 -25.45 -2.65
CA GLU A 531 -6.93 -26.41 -2.25
C GLU A 531 -6.98 -27.68 -3.10
N TYR A 532 -8.17 -28.27 -3.25
CA TYR A 532 -8.36 -29.48 -4.04
C TYR A 532 -7.96 -29.30 -5.51
N LEU A 533 -8.34 -28.19 -6.14
CA LEU A 533 -8.01 -27.90 -7.54
C LEU A 533 -6.50 -27.72 -7.74
N LEU A 534 -5.83 -27.02 -6.81
CA LEU A 534 -4.39 -26.85 -6.81
C LEU A 534 -3.66 -28.18 -6.63
N GLN A 535 -4.03 -28.95 -5.60
CA GLN A 535 -3.43 -30.26 -5.33
C GLN A 535 -3.61 -31.22 -6.52
N LYS A 536 -4.81 -31.27 -7.09
CA LYS A 536 -5.12 -32.09 -8.27
C LYS A 536 -4.27 -31.69 -9.48
N HIS A 537 -4.07 -30.39 -9.70
CA HIS A 537 -3.21 -29.91 -10.79
C HIS A 537 -1.76 -30.36 -10.57
N LEU A 538 -1.22 -30.16 -9.37
CA LEU A 538 0.16 -30.55 -9.03
C LEU A 538 0.42 -32.06 -9.21
N HIS A 539 -0.54 -32.90 -8.82
CA HIS A 539 -0.43 -34.34 -9.03
C HIS A 539 -0.50 -34.72 -10.51
N ARG A 540 -1.41 -34.10 -11.28
CA ARG A 540 -1.58 -34.38 -12.71
C ARG A 540 -0.37 -33.96 -13.55
N SER A 541 0.25 -32.83 -13.22
CA SER A 541 1.47 -32.35 -13.89
C SER A 541 2.73 -33.09 -13.42
N ASN A 542 2.61 -34.01 -12.45
CA ASN A 542 3.73 -34.64 -11.75
C ASN A 542 4.77 -33.61 -11.28
N SER A 543 4.28 -32.46 -10.81
CA SER A 543 5.14 -31.36 -10.39
C SER A 543 6.04 -31.80 -9.23
N PRO A 544 7.31 -31.35 -9.18
CA PRO A 544 8.17 -31.57 -8.02
C PRO A 544 7.61 -30.91 -6.75
N LEU A 545 6.63 -30.01 -6.89
CA LEU A 545 5.98 -29.27 -5.80
C LEU A 545 4.72 -29.97 -5.26
N LYS A 546 4.36 -31.16 -5.78
CA LYS A 546 3.11 -31.85 -5.42
C LYS A 546 2.98 -32.25 -3.95
N ASP A 547 4.10 -32.33 -3.24
CA ASP A 547 4.15 -32.68 -1.83
C ASP A 547 4.26 -31.45 -0.92
N TRP A 548 4.21 -30.23 -1.46
CA TRP A 548 4.23 -29.01 -0.64
C TRP A 548 2.87 -28.81 0.02
N ASP A 549 2.90 -28.29 1.25
CA ASP A 549 1.68 -27.95 1.97
C ASP A 549 0.93 -26.84 1.25
N ILE A 550 -0.39 -26.89 1.32
CA ILE A 550 -1.28 -25.81 0.89
C ILE A 550 -1.95 -25.26 2.15
N LYS A 551 -1.82 -23.96 2.37
CA LYS A 551 -2.39 -23.26 3.52
C LYS A 551 -3.38 -22.22 3.03
N SER A 552 -4.58 -22.23 3.60
CA SER A 552 -5.60 -21.24 3.31
C SER A 552 -5.64 -20.16 4.38
N GLU A 553 -5.81 -18.92 3.96
CA GLU A 553 -5.86 -17.77 4.85
C GLU A 553 -6.97 -16.79 4.50
N PHE A 554 -7.57 -16.21 5.55
CA PHE A 554 -8.44 -15.06 5.44
C PHE A 554 -7.73 -13.79 5.88
N TRP A 555 -7.76 -12.79 5.00
CA TRP A 555 -7.27 -11.45 5.31
C TRP A 555 -8.42 -10.58 5.78
N LEU A 556 -8.29 -10.06 7.00
CA LEU A 556 -9.35 -9.34 7.69
C LEU A 556 -8.92 -7.92 8.03
N PRO A 557 -9.81 -6.93 7.85
CA PRO A 557 -9.52 -5.57 8.23
C PRO A 557 -9.35 -5.45 9.76
N PHE A 558 -8.35 -4.68 10.17
CA PHE A 558 -8.05 -4.40 11.57
C PHE A 558 -7.37 -3.02 11.69
N TYR A 559 -7.50 -2.36 12.84
CA TYR A 559 -6.82 -1.11 13.12
C TYR A 559 -5.97 -1.22 14.39
N SER A 560 -4.69 -0.85 14.28
CA SER A 560 -3.79 -0.68 15.43
C SER A 560 -2.73 0.38 15.12
N GLN A 561 -2.27 1.08 16.15
CA GLN A 561 -1.16 2.03 16.02
C GLN A 561 0.21 1.35 16.14
N GLU A 562 0.28 0.16 16.76
CA GLU A 562 1.54 -0.50 17.12
C GLU A 562 1.88 -1.68 16.22
N LEU A 563 0.86 -2.33 15.64
CA LEU A 563 1.04 -3.55 14.88
C LEU A 563 1.38 -3.27 13.42
N PRO A 564 2.25 -4.11 12.82
CA PRO A 564 2.63 -4.00 11.41
C PRO A 564 1.44 -4.24 10.47
N ILE A 565 1.65 -3.96 9.19
CA ILE A 565 0.61 -4.07 8.15
C ILE A 565 -0.08 -5.43 8.10
N LEU A 566 0.66 -6.53 8.31
CA LEU A 566 0.12 -7.88 8.44
C LEU A 566 0.51 -8.46 9.80
N SER A 567 -0.47 -8.92 10.55
CA SER A 567 -0.28 -9.56 11.86
C SER A 567 -1.05 -10.87 11.93
N PRO A 568 -0.52 -11.93 12.57
CA PRO A 568 -1.26 -13.16 12.76
C PRO A 568 -2.45 -12.93 13.70
N GLY A 569 -3.63 -13.38 13.30
CA GLY A 569 -4.84 -13.40 14.11
C GLY A 569 -4.92 -14.62 15.04
N PRO A 570 -6.01 -14.74 15.82
CA PRO A 570 -6.22 -15.87 16.71
C PRO A 570 -6.40 -17.19 15.93
N GLN A 571 -6.13 -18.31 16.60
CA GLN A 571 -6.33 -19.63 16.02
C GLN A 571 -7.81 -19.84 15.66
N TYR A 572 -8.05 -20.24 14.41
CA TYR A 572 -9.39 -20.42 13.86
C TYR A 572 -9.54 -21.83 13.28
N MET A 573 -10.65 -22.50 13.57
CA MET A 573 -10.92 -23.88 13.16
C MET A 573 -9.75 -24.85 13.45
N GLY A 574 -9.21 -24.80 14.67
CA GLY A 574 -8.07 -25.62 15.06
C GLY A 574 -6.75 -25.27 14.34
N GLY A 575 -6.70 -24.13 13.63
CA GLY A 575 -5.55 -23.70 12.85
C GLY A 575 -5.59 -24.13 11.39
N TYR A 576 -6.72 -24.68 10.91
CA TYR A 576 -6.86 -25.11 9.52
C TYR A 576 -6.85 -23.93 8.53
N VAL A 577 -7.63 -22.88 8.81
CA VAL A 577 -7.59 -21.62 8.06
C VAL A 577 -6.88 -20.58 8.93
N GLY A 578 -5.80 -20.00 8.42
CA GLY A 578 -5.12 -18.89 9.09
C GLY A 578 -5.95 -17.61 9.02
N LEU A 579 -5.99 -16.86 10.12
CA LEU A 579 -6.53 -15.50 10.10
C LEU A 579 -5.37 -14.53 10.11
N THR A 580 -5.34 -13.63 9.13
CA THR A 580 -4.34 -12.56 9.02
C THR A 580 -5.06 -11.23 9.24
N GLN A 581 -4.70 -10.53 10.31
CA GLN A 581 -5.19 -9.19 10.58
C GLN A 581 -4.37 -8.18 9.79
N VAL A 582 -5.06 -7.38 8.99
CA VAL A 582 -4.45 -6.44 8.06
C VAL A 582 -4.73 -5.02 8.55
N ASN A 583 -3.68 -4.28 8.89
CA ASN A 583 -3.80 -2.93 9.41
C ASN A 583 -4.27 -1.97 8.31
N ILE A 584 -5.53 -1.52 8.38
CA ILE A 584 -6.18 -0.73 7.33
C ILE A 584 -5.44 0.58 7.08
N LYS A 585 -4.98 1.27 8.13
CA LYS A 585 -4.31 2.57 7.96
C LYS A 585 -3.01 2.40 7.18
N LEU A 586 -2.15 1.46 7.60
CA LEU A 586 -0.89 1.16 6.91
C LEU A 586 -1.13 0.60 5.49
N MET A 587 -2.22 -0.15 5.29
CA MET A 587 -2.60 -0.66 3.99
C MET A 587 -3.01 0.48 3.03
N ILE A 588 -3.73 1.49 3.53
CA ILE A 588 -4.04 2.69 2.75
C ILE A 588 -2.77 3.46 2.42
N ASP A 589 -1.88 3.67 3.38
CA ASP A 589 -0.61 4.36 3.15
C ASP A 589 0.19 3.66 2.04
N SER A 590 0.32 2.32 2.10
CA SER A 590 0.99 1.53 1.05
C SER A 590 0.27 1.56 -0.30
N TYR A 591 -1.06 1.67 -0.30
CA TYR A 591 -1.83 1.81 -1.54
C TYR A 591 -1.58 3.16 -2.22
N LEU A 592 -1.47 4.23 -1.42
CA LEU A 592 -1.23 5.61 -1.86
C LEU A 592 0.23 5.89 -2.25
N GLU A 593 1.18 5.07 -1.78
CA GLU A 593 2.58 5.19 -2.21
C GLU A 593 2.70 4.95 -3.73
N PRO A 594 3.34 5.86 -4.49
CA PRO A 594 3.59 5.64 -5.90
C PRO A 594 4.40 4.36 -6.09
N ASP A 595 4.10 3.59 -7.14
CA ASP A 595 4.89 2.41 -7.50
C ASP A 595 6.35 2.84 -7.68
N GLY A 596 7.20 2.50 -6.70
CA GLY A 596 8.62 2.83 -6.74
C GLY A 596 9.24 2.27 -8.03
N ASN A 597 9.91 3.17 -8.77
CA ASN A 597 10.69 2.85 -9.97
C ASN A 597 11.76 1.79 -9.72
#